data_AF-A0A438IJ03-F1
#
_entry.id   AF-A0A438IJ03-F1
#
_cell.length_a   1.000
_cell.length_b   1.000
_cell.length_c   1.000
_cell.angle_alpha   90.00
_cell.angle_beta   90.00
_cell.angle_gamma   90.00
#
_symmetry.space_group_name_H-M   'P 1'
#
loop_
_entity.id
_entity.type
_entity.pdbx_description
1 polymer ?
#
loop_
_entity_poly.entity_id
_entity_poly.type
_entity_poly.pdbx_seq_one_letter_code
_entity_poly.pdbx_strand_id
1 'polypeptide(L)'
;MPLTSASKGMFVITKFCSERIAKYAFEYSYLNNRKKVTAVHKANIMKLADGLFLESCREVAKNYPSIAYSEIIVDNCCMQLVSKPEQFDVMVCGFANGFISWETFL
;
A
#
# COMPACT_ATOMS: atom_id res chain seq x y z
N MET A 1 21.85 25.84 26.55
CA MET A 1 21.44 25.86 25.12
C MET A 1 20.07 25.24 25.03
N PRO A 2 19.02 25.97 24.59
CA PRO A 2 17.68 25.41 24.56
C PRO A 2 17.53 24.54 23.31
N LEU A 3 17.13 23.27 23.50
CA LEU A 3 16.44 22.51 22.46
C LEU A 3 14.95 22.90 22.55
N THR A 4 14.56 24.04 22.00
CA THR A 4 13.24 24.65 22.27
C THR A 4 12.07 24.02 21.53
N SER A 5 12.27 23.04 20.64
CA SER A 5 11.17 22.21 20.12
C SER A 5 11.73 21.08 19.25
N ALA A 6 11.71 19.86 19.75
CA ALA A 6 11.96 18.66 18.96
C ALA A 6 10.76 17.72 19.08
N SER A 7 10.10 17.42 17.96
CA SER A 7 9.03 16.42 17.88
C SER A 7 9.54 15.18 17.14
N LYS A 8 9.37 14.00 17.73
CA LYS A 8 9.74 12.73 17.11
C LYS A 8 8.49 11.91 16.83
N GLY A 9 8.26 11.57 15.57
CA GLY A 9 7.27 10.58 15.16
C GLY A 9 7.92 9.21 14.98
N MET A 10 7.24 8.14 15.39
CA MET A 10 7.68 6.77 15.17
C MET A 10 6.61 6.00 14.40
N PHE A 11 7.00 5.43 13.26
CA PHE A 11 6.15 4.59 12.44
C PHE A 11 6.65 3.14 12.56
N VAL A 12 5.77 2.24 12.97
CA VAL A 12 6.09 0.82 13.16
C VAL A 12 5.30 0.02 12.13
N ILE A 13 6.02 -0.69 11.26
CA ILE A 13 5.44 -1.65 10.33
C ILE A 13 5.86 -3.04 10.77
N THR A 14 4.90 -3.95 10.95
CA THR A 14 5.15 -5.34 11.32
C THR A 14 4.75 -6.27 10.17
N LYS A 15 5.44 -7.40 10.05
CA LYS A 15 5.14 -8.42 9.04
C LYS A 15 3.72 -8.95 9.21
N PHE A 16 3.33 -9.26 10.46
CA PHE A 16 2.01 -9.75 10.80
C PHE A 16 0.88 -8.82 10.32
N CYS A 17 0.98 -7.51 10.61
CA CYS A 17 -0.04 -6.56 10.17
C CYS A 17 -0.08 -6.41 8.65
N SER A 18 1.09 -6.43 8.00
CA SER A 18 1.22 -6.32 6.54
C SER A 18 0.63 -7.53 5.82
N GLU A 19 0.92 -8.73 6.29
CA GLU A 19 0.30 -9.96 5.78
C GLU A 19 -1.21 -9.97 5.99
N ARG A 20 -1.69 -9.50 7.16
CA ARG A 20 -3.12 -9.49 7.48
C ARG A 20 -3.90 -8.59 6.53
N ILE A 21 -3.41 -7.37 6.27
CA ILE A 21 -4.09 -6.46 5.34
C ILE A 21 -3.97 -6.94 3.89
N ALA A 22 -2.82 -7.51 3.51
CA ALA A 22 -2.65 -8.09 2.18
C ALA A 22 -3.63 -9.25 1.96
N LYS A 23 -3.72 -10.20 2.89
CA LYS A 23 -4.68 -11.31 2.82
C LYS A 23 -6.12 -10.81 2.68
N TYR A 24 -6.51 -9.84 3.50
CA TYR A 24 -7.84 -9.24 3.41
C TYR A 24 -8.13 -8.64 2.04
N ALA A 25 -7.16 -7.92 1.45
CA ALA A 25 -7.35 -7.30 0.14
C ALA A 25 -7.43 -8.34 -0.99
N PHE A 26 -6.62 -9.39 -0.96
CA PHE A 26 -6.68 -10.48 -1.94
C PHE A 26 -7.96 -11.29 -1.79
N GLU A 27 -8.39 -11.60 -0.57
CA GLU A 27 -9.65 -12.28 -0.29
C GLU A 27 -10.85 -11.44 -0.74
N TYR A 28 -10.86 -10.14 -0.42
CA TYR A 28 -11.88 -9.21 -0.91
C TYR A 28 -11.92 -9.19 -2.43
N SER A 29 -10.75 -9.14 -3.09
CA SER A 29 -10.65 -9.15 -4.54
C SER A 29 -11.22 -10.43 -5.14
N TYR A 30 -10.90 -11.58 -4.53
CA TYR A 30 -11.42 -12.88 -4.95
C TYR A 30 -12.95 -12.96 -4.81
N LEU A 31 -13.50 -12.54 -3.65
CA LEU A 31 -14.94 -12.57 -3.38
C LEU A 31 -15.73 -11.63 -4.28
N ASN A 32 -15.14 -10.49 -4.67
CA ASN A 32 -15.79 -9.48 -5.50
C ASN A 32 -15.42 -9.60 -6.99
N ASN A 33 -14.83 -10.72 -7.43
CA ASN A 33 -14.40 -10.97 -8.81
C ASN A 33 -13.51 -9.84 -9.40
N ARG A 34 -12.69 -9.22 -8.55
CA ARG A 34 -11.70 -8.22 -8.94
C ARG A 34 -10.47 -8.93 -9.49
N LYS A 35 -9.86 -8.35 -10.52
CA LYS A 35 -8.81 -9.01 -11.31
C LYS A 35 -7.42 -8.47 -10.99
N LYS A 36 -7.31 -7.34 -10.28
CA LYS A 36 -6.04 -6.67 -10.04
C LYS A 36 -5.96 -6.09 -8.64
N VAL A 37 -4.85 -6.38 -7.96
CA VAL A 37 -4.46 -5.78 -6.67
C VAL A 37 -3.19 -4.98 -6.87
N THR A 38 -3.20 -3.72 -6.45
CA THR A 38 -2.07 -2.80 -6.57
C THR A 38 -1.58 -2.41 -5.18
N ALA A 39 -0.34 -2.76 -4.83
CA ALA A 39 0.30 -2.32 -3.60
C ALA A 39 0.92 -0.93 -3.81
N VAL A 40 0.46 0.04 -3.02
CA VAL A 40 0.93 1.43 -3.05
C VAL A 40 1.94 1.66 -1.93
N HIS A 41 3.15 2.07 -2.30
CA HIS A 41 4.29 2.20 -1.38
C HIS A 41 5.06 3.52 -1.60
N LYS A 42 5.96 3.88 -0.68
CA LYS A 42 6.87 5.03 -0.80
C LYS A 42 8.34 4.59 -0.62
N ALA A 43 8.67 3.48 -1.27
CA ALA A 43 9.94 2.75 -1.07
C ALA A 43 11.21 3.52 -1.51
N ASN A 44 11.08 4.69 -2.15
CA ASN A 44 12.22 5.57 -2.42
C ASN A 44 12.83 6.17 -1.14
N ILE A 45 12.07 6.26 -0.04
CA ILE A 45 12.53 6.89 1.21
C ILE A 45 12.68 5.87 2.35
N MET A 46 11.79 4.87 2.45
CA MET A 46 11.74 3.90 3.57
C MET A 46 11.97 2.45 3.12
N LYS A 47 13.17 2.13 2.64
CA LYS A 47 13.52 0.80 2.10
C LYS A 47 13.20 -0.37 3.05
N LEU A 48 13.41 -0.20 4.35
CA LEU A 48 13.20 -1.28 5.33
C LEU A 48 11.71 -1.49 5.66
N ALA A 49 10.99 -0.41 5.93
CA ALA A 49 9.60 -0.49 6.38
C ALA A 49 8.66 -0.88 5.22
N ASP A 50 8.79 -0.19 4.07
CA ASP A 50 7.99 -0.50 2.89
C ASP A 50 8.45 -1.80 2.23
N GLY A 51 9.73 -2.15 2.33
CA GLY A 51 10.25 -3.43 1.85
C GLY A 51 9.54 -4.61 2.52
N LEU A 52 9.38 -4.57 3.85
CA LEU A 52 8.67 -5.60 4.60
C LEU A 52 7.20 -5.71 4.18
N PHE A 53 6.53 -4.58 3.96
CA PHE A 53 5.16 -4.56 3.49
C PHE A 53 5.00 -5.18 2.09
N LEU A 54 5.86 -4.78 1.14
CA LEU A 54 5.85 -5.31 -0.22
C LEU A 54 6.18 -6.80 -0.26
N GLU A 55 7.14 -7.26 0.55
CA GLU A 55 7.47 -8.68 0.68
C GLU A 55 6.26 -9.49 1.15
N SER A 56 5.58 -9.03 2.22
CA SER A 56 4.34 -9.65 2.69
C SER A 56 3.25 -9.67 1.61
N CYS A 57 3.09 -8.58 0.85
CA CYS A 57 2.11 -8.53 -0.25
C CYS A 57 2.45 -9.53 -1.36
N ARG A 58 3.72 -9.65 -1.75
CA ARG A 58 4.19 -10.65 -2.74
C ARG A 58 4.00 -12.08 -2.25
N GLU A 59 4.30 -12.36 -0.97
CA GLU A 59 4.08 -13.67 -0.37
C GLU A 59 2.61 -14.08 -0.44
N VAL A 60 1.69 -13.16 -0.11
CA VAL A 60 0.25 -13.41 -0.21
C VAL A 60 -0.19 -13.55 -1.66
N ALA A 61 0.32 -12.73 -2.58
CA ALA A 61 -0.03 -12.77 -4.00
C ALA A 61 0.21 -14.14 -4.64
N LYS A 62 1.26 -14.87 -4.20
CA LYS A 62 1.55 -16.23 -4.68
C LYS A 62 0.41 -17.22 -4.42
N ASN A 63 -0.41 -16.99 -3.39
CA ASN A 63 -1.56 -17.83 -3.07
C ASN A 63 -2.79 -17.53 -3.93
N TYR A 64 -2.79 -16.43 -4.69
CA TYR A 64 -3.91 -15.98 -5.53
C TYR A 64 -3.46 -15.73 -6.98
N PRO A 65 -3.06 -16.78 -7.73
CA PRO A 65 -2.52 -16.62 -9.09
C PRO A 65 -3.52 -16.07 -10.11
N SER A 66 -4.83 -16.13 -9.82
CA SER A 66 -5.88 -15.56 -10.66
C SER A 66 -5.97 -14.02 -10.59
N ILE A 67 -5.31 -13.40 -9.60
CA ILE A 67 -5.35 -11.96 -9.36
C ILE A 67 -4.00 -11.36 -9.77
N ALA A 68 -4.03 -10.40 -10.69
CA ALA A 68 -2.83 -9.69 -11.11
C ALA A 68 -2.31 -8.80 -9.97
N TYR A 69 -1.05 -8.97 -9.60
CA TYR A 69 -0.39 -8.15 -8.58
C TYR A 69 0.53 -7.11 -9.23
N SER A 70 0.47 -5.86 -8.76
CA SER A 70 1.33 -4.77 -9.22
C SER A 70 1.75 -3.86 -8.07
N GLU A 71 2.89 -3.19 -8.21
CA GLU A 71 3.45 -2.27 -7.21
C GLU A 71 3.58 -0.88 -7.83
N ILE A 72 3.16 0.16 -7.10
CA ILE A 72 3.25 1.55 -7.57
C ILE A 72 3.69 2.48 -6.43
N ILE A 73 4.52 3.45 -6.76
CA ILE A 73 4.90 4.52 -5.82
C ILE A 73 3.72 5.47 -5.64
N VAL A 74 3.43 5.88 -4.40
CA VAL A 74 2.28 6.74 -4.06
C VAL A 74 2.21 8.02 -4.89
N ASP A 75 3.34 8.67 -5.15
CA ASP A 75 3.38 9.92 -5.93
C ASP A 75 2.92 9.67 -7.39
N ASN A 76 3.34 8.55 -7.98
CA ASN A 76 2.89 8.13 -9.31
C ASN A 76 1.43 7.66 -9.29
N CYS A 77 1.01 7.00 -8.21
CA CYS A 77 -0.39 6.60 -8.01
C CYS A 77 -1.32 7.81 -8.02
N CYS A 78 -1.00 8.87 -7.27
CA CYS A 78 -1.77 10.11 -7.24
C CYS A 78 -1.86 10.78 -8.63
N MET A 79 -0.74 10.87 -9.36
CA MET A 79 -0.75 11.40 -10.73
C MET A 79 -1.64 10.57 -11.67
N GLN A 80 -1.58 9.25 -11.52
CA GLN A 80 -2.36 8.31 -12.32
C GLN A 80 -3.84 8.30 -11.96
N LEU A 81 -4.19 8.51 -10.70
CA LEU A 81 -5.58 8.63 -10.24
C LEU A 81 -6.25 9.87 -10.84
N VAL A 82 -5.55 11.00 -10.91
CA VAL A 82 -6.08 12.22 -11.55
C VAL A 82 -6.20 12.05 -13.07
N SER A 83 -5.23 11.38 -13.70
CA SER A 83 -5.18 11.28 -15.17
C SER A 83 -6.08 10.16 -15.73
N LYS A 84 -6.04 8.97 -15.12
CA LYS A 84 -6.70 7.73 -15.58
C LYS A 84 -7.04 6.84 -14.38
N PRO A 85 -8.09 7.14 -13.62
CA PRO A 85 -8.46 6.36 -12.43
C PRO A 85 -8.93 4.94 -12.77
N GLU A 86 -9.47 4.71 -13.96
CA GLU A 86 -10.06 3.44 -14.42
C GLU A 86 -9.08 2.25 -14.45
N GLN A 87 -7.77 2.50 -14.35
CA GLN A 87 -6.73 1.46 -14.37
C GLN A 87 -6.54 0.74 -13.02
N PHE A 88 -7.12 1.27 -11.95
CA PHE A 88 -7.03 0.71 -10.60
C PHE A 88 -8.33 -0.02 -10.23
N ASP A 89 -8.17 -1.20 -9.63
CA ASP A 89 -9.29 -2.06 -9.24
C ASP A 89 -9.34 -2.17 -7.71
N VAL A 90 -8.37 -2.88 -7.11
CA VAL A 90 -8.15 -2.88 -5.66
C VAL A 90 -6.77 -2.32 -5.33
N MET A 91 -6.71 -1.39 -4.39
CA MET A 91 -5.47 -0.77 -3.92
C MET A 91 -5.23 -1.09 -2.45
N VAL A 92 -4.00 -1.46 -2.12
CA VAL A 92 -3.57 -1.75 -0.75
C VAL A 92 -2.45 -0.81 -0.39
N CYS A 93 -2.65 -0.04 0.67
CA CYS A 93 -1.69 0.94 1.15
C CYS A 93 -1.16 0.52 2.53
N GLY A 94 0.17 0.62 2.71
CA GLY A 94 0.77 0.59 4.04
C GLY A 94 0.32 1.83 4.84
N PHE A 95 0.23 1.70 6.17
CA PHE A 95 -0.35 2.69 7.10
C PHE A 95 0.09 4.16 6.86
N ALA A 96 1.32 4.41 6.41
CA ALA A 96 1.79 5.77 6.10
C ALA A 96 1.08 6.43 4.91
N ASN A 97 0.53 5.66 3.96
CA ASN A 97 -0.06 6.16 2.72
C ASN A 97 -1.60 6.19 2.77
N GLY A 98 -2.22 5.65 3.83
CA GLY A 98 -3.68 5.60 3.97
C GLY A 98 -4.32 6.99 3.94
N PHE A 99 -3.68 7.99 4.54
CA PHE A 99 -4.24 9.34 4.66
C PHE A 99 -4.38 10.07 3.31
N ILE A 100 -3.42 9.89 2.39
CA ILE A 100 -3.41 10.55 1.07
C ILE A 100 -4.51 9.99 0.17
N SER A 101 -4.86 8.71 0.31
CA SER A 101 -5.88 8.09 -0.52
C SER A 101 -7.28 8.61 -0.21
N TRP A 102 -7.65 8.87 1.05
CA TRP A 102 -9.03 9.25 1.37
C TRP A 102 -9.41 10.65 0.91
N GLU A 103 -8.47 11.60 0.90
CA GLU A 103 -8.72 12.97 0.40
C GLU A 103 -8.66 13.07 -1.13
N THR A 104 -8.05 12.10 -1.83
CA THR A 104 -8.01 12.12 -3.32
C THR A 104 -9.30 11.54 -3.93
N PHE A 105 -10.15 10.88 -3.12
CA PHE A 105 -11.45 10.33 -3.54
C PHE A 105 -12.65 11.23 -3.16
N LEU A 106 -12.41 12.44 -2.64
CA LEU A 106 -13.41 13.49 -2.39
C LEU A 106 -13.05 14.75 -3.18
#